data_AF-A0A929E1S8-F1
#
_entry.id   AF-A0A929E1S8-F1
#
_cell.length_a   1.000
_cell.length_b   1.000
_cell.length_c   1.000
_cell.angle_alpha   90.00
_cell.angle_beta   90.00
_cell.angle_gamma   90.00
#
_symmetry.space_group_name_H-M   'P 1'
#
loop_
_entity.id
_entity.type
_entity.pdbx_description
1 polymer ?
#
loop_
_entity_poly.entity_id
_entity_poly.type
_entity_poly.pdbx_seq_one_letter_code
_entity_poly.pdbx_strand_id
1 'polypeptide(L)'
;GFDEPGSYSAKEWFHNQGLAEYNQMNDAVMSLLQHDQARQGVRFSPEQIDFFLLALYRLDEFRHFVSGADFAAQFKVEEKDRQAALVDEESLLRFGIRWLKKVLFDEGSWD
;
A
#
# COMPACT_ATOMS: atom_id res chain seq x y z
N GLY A 1 3.67 38.14 28.29
CA GLY A 1 3.70 37.24 29.44
C GLY A 1 3.45 35.86 28.91
N PHE A 2 4.48 35.04 28.83
CA PHE A 2 4.35 33.61 28.54
C PHE A 2 4.48 32.91 29.88
N ASP A 3 3.35 32.56 30.47
CA ASP A 3 3.28 31.62 31.58
C ASP A 3 1.88 31.05 31.60
N GLU A 4 1.75 29.81 31.12
CA GLU A 4 1.07 28.76 31.86
C GLU A 4 1.50 27.37 31.34
N PRO A 5 1.74 26.39 32.23
CA PRO A 5 2.37 25.11 31.89
C PRO A 5 1.30 24.05 31.63
N GLY A 6 1.06 23.74 30.37
CA GLY A 6 0.29 22.58 29.96
C GLY A 6 1.13 21.72 29.04
N SER A 7 1.85 20.75 29.61
CA SER A 7 2.51 19.69 28.83
C SER A 7 1.45 18.75 28.25
N TYR A 8 0.65 19.23 27.31
CA TYR A 8 -0.04 18.34 26.39
C TYR A 8 1.03 17.83 25.45
N SER A 9 1.62 16.68 25.83
CA SER A 9 2.57 16.00 24.95
C SER A 9 1.86 15.75 23.62
N ALA A 10 2.56 15.90 22.50
CA ALA A 10 2.04 15.61 21.15
C ALA A 10 1.31 14.24 21.06
N LYS A 11 1.58 13.35 22.01
CA LYS A 11 0.93 12.05 22.23
C LYS A 11 -0.58 12.10 22.52
N GLU A 12 -1.09 13.16 23.16
CA GLU A 12 -2.53 13.27 23.51
C GLU A 12 -3.38 13.90 22.40
N TRP A 13 -2.77 14.64 21.47
CA TRP A 13 -3.46 15.18 20.29
C TRP A 13 -3.73 14.11 19.22
N PHE A 14 -3.06 12.95 19.32
CA PHE A 14 -3.14 11.83 18.38
C PHE A 14 -4.22 10.79 18.69
N HIS A 15 -5.18 11.11 19.56
CA HIS A 15 -6.34 10.24 19.76
C HIS A 15 -7.52 10.81 18.99
N ASN A 16 -7.85 10.21 17.84
CA ASN A 16 -9.22 9.94 17.40
C ASN A 16 -9.22 9.20 16.05
N GLN A 17 -9.34 7.88 16.14
CA GLN A 17 -9.95 6.88 15.23
C GLN A 17 -9.71 6.92 13.70
N GLY A 18 -8.92 7.85 13.15
CA GLY A 18 -8.54 7.85 11.73
C GLY A 18 -7.04 7.97 11.53
N LEU A 19 -6.33 8.72 12.38
CA LEU A 19 -4.88 8.89 12.23
C LEU A 19 -4.10 7.58 12.30
N ALA A 20 -4.61 6.54 12.99
CA ALA A 20 -3.94 5.25 13.09
C ALA A 20 -3.97 4.47 11.77
N GLU A 21 -5.14 4.29 11.15
CA GLU A 21 -5.25 3.61 9.86
C GLU A 21 -4.51 4.38 8.76
N TYR A 22 -4.65 5.72 8.75
CA TYR A 22 -3.92 6.57 7.81
C TYR A 22 -2.40 6.48 7.98
N ASN A 23 -1.89 6.47 9.22
CA ASN A 23 -0.45 6.30 9.46
C ASN A 23 0.04 4.93 9.00
N GLN A 24 -0.70 3.86 9.29
CA GLN A 24 -0.32 2.52 8.84
C GLN A 24 -0.27 2.42 7.31
N MET A 25 -1.24 3.04 6.63
CA MET A 25 -1.27 3.01 5.17
C MET A 25 -0.16 3.89 4.57
N ASN A 26 0.10 5.06 5.16
CA ASN A 26 1.24 5.89 4.79
C ASN A 26 2.56 5.14 4.97
N ASP A 27 2.77 4.46 6.10
CA ASP A 27 3.97 3.66 6.34
C ASP A 27 4.12 2.54 5.29
N ALA A 28 3.00 1.90 4.92
CA ALA A 28 2.98 0.87 3.89
C ALA A 28 3.39 1.44 2.51
N VAL A 29 2.87 2.60 2.10
CA VAL A 29 3.28 3.27 0.85
C VAL A 29 4.73 3.76 0.93
N MET A 30 5.15 4.31 2.07
CA MET A 30 6.53 4.76 2.28
C MET A 30 7.53 3.63 2.13
N SER A 31 7.15 2.38 2.44
CA SER A 31 8.01 1.22 2.22
C SER A 31 8.31 0.93 0.74
N LEU A 32 7.45 1.38 -0.20
CA LEU A 32 7.75 1.34 -1.64
C LEU A 32 8.71 2.45 -2.04
N LEU A 33 8.49 3.66 -1.54
CA LEU A 33 9.29 4.85 -1.90
C LEU A 33 10.69 4.83 -1.29
N GLN A 34 10.82 4.26 -0.09
CA GLN A 34 12.10 4.14 0.62
C GLN A 34 12.85 2.85 0.27
N HIS A 35 12.31 2.02 -0.62
CA HIS A 35 12.96 0.79 -1.06
C HIS A 35 14.37 1.08 -1.60
N ASP A 36 15.35 0.23 -1.28
CA ASP A 36 16.76 0.48 -1.62
C ASP A 36 16.96 0.64 -3.13
N GLN A 37 16.29 -0.20 -3.94
CA GLN A 37 16.35 -0.08 -5.40
C GLN A 37 15.74 1.26 -5.90
N ALA A 38 14.64 1.71 -5.30
CA ALA A 38 14.04 3.00 -5.62
C ALA A 38 15.00 4.16 -5.27
N ARG A 39 15.64 4.10 -4.09
CA ARG A 39 16.62 5.09 -3.62
C ARG A 39 17.91 5.10 -4.44
N GLN A 40 18.29 3.95 -4.99
CA GLN A 40 19.43 3.81 -5.91
C GLN A 40 19.09 4.28 -7.35
N GLY A 41 17.86 4.71 -7.59
CA GLY A 41 17.45 5.31 -8.86
C GLY A 41 17.09 4.29 -9.94
N VAL A 42 16.59 3.12 -9.56
CA VAL A 42 16.04 2.14 -10.53
C VAL A 42 15.05 2.82 -11.47
N ARG A 43 15.10 2.42 -12.75
CA ARG A 43 14.14 2.87 -13.75
C ARG A 43 13.07 1.81 -13.90
N PHE A 44 11.87 2.13 -13.44
CA PHE A 44 10.70 1.30 -13.69
C PHE A 44 10.28 1.40 -15.15
N SER A 45 9.77 0.29 -15.69
CA SER A 45 9.13 0.28 -17.01
C SER A 45 7.85 1.12 -16.99
N PRO A 46 7.34 1.56 -18.16
CA PRO A 46 6.04 2.23 -18.25
C PRO A 46 4.92 1.39 -17.61
N GLU A 47 4.92 0.07 -17.83
CA GLU A 47 3.94 -0.85 -17.25
C GLU A 47 4.03 -0.90 -15.72
N GLN A 48 5.24 -0.92 -15.15
CA GLN A 48 5.42 -0.86 -13.69
C GLN A 48 4.91 0.46 -13.09
N ILE A 49 5.08 1.57 -13.79
CA ILE A 49 4.52 2.87 -13.39
C ILE A 49 3.00 2.85 -13.45
N ASP A 50 2.42 2.27 -14.51
CA ASP A 50 0.96 2.12 -14.64
C ASP A 50 0.38 1.25 -13.52
N PHE A 51 1.05 0.16 -13.16
CA PHE A 51 0.68 -0.67 -12.01
C PHE A 51 0.74 0.10 -10.69
N PHE A 52 1.78 0.91 -10.47
CA PHE A 52 1.87 1.77 -9.29
C PHE A 52 0.70 2.75 -9.19
N LEU A 53 0.37 3.41 -10.30
CA LEU A 53 -0.76 4.35 -10.37
C LEU A 53 -2.11 3.63 -10.18
N LEU A 54 -2.27 2.46 -10.79
CA LEU A 54 -3.47 1.64 -10.68
C LEU A 54 -3.74 1.26 -9.21
N ALA A 55 -2.77 0.64 -8.55
CA ALA A 55 -2.95 0.09 -7.21
C ALA A 55 -3.07 1.13 -6.10
N LEU A 56 -2.50 2.33 -6.25
CA LEU A 56 -2.52 3.36 -5.19
C LEU A 56 -3.52 4.49 -5.42
N TYR A 57 -3.87 4.81 -6.67
CA TYR A 57 -4.69 5.99 -6.98
C TYR A 57 -6.00 5.67 -7.71
N ARG A 58 -6.13 4.47 -8.29
CA ARG A 58 -7.32 4.05 -9.05
C ARG A 58 -7.88 2.76 -8.50
N LEU A 59 -8.25 2.78 -7.21
CA LEU A 59 -8.58 1.57 -6.45
C LEU A 59 -9.80 0.81 -7.00
N ASP A 60 -10.79 1.49 -7.58
CA ASP A 60 -11.92 0.86 -8.26
C ASP A 60 -11.50 0.09 -9.52
N GLU A 61 -10.63 0.68 -10.34
CA GLU A 61 -10.05 0.00 -11.51
C GLU A 61 -9.15 -1.16 -11.06
N PHE A 62 -8.40 -0.98 -9.99
CA PHE A 62 -7.58 -2.04 -9.42
C PHE A 62 -8.42 -3.20 -8.89
N ARG A 63 -9.58 -2.93 -8.27
CA ARG A 63 -10.54 -3.97 -7.86
C ARG A 63 -10.98 -4.80 -9.07
N HIS A 64 -11.32 -4.14 -10.17
CA HIS A 64 -11.71 -4.83 -11.41
C HIS A 64 -10.56 -5.68 -11.94
N PHE A 65 -9.35 -5.13 -11.97
CA PHE A 65 -8.14 -5.82 -12.40
C PHE A 65 -7.85 -7.09 -11.56
N VAL A 66 -7.90 -6.98 -10.23
CA VAL A 66 -7.69 -8.10 -9.30
C VAL A 66 -8.79 -9.15 -9.43
N SER A 67 -10.03 -8.75 -9.69
CA SER A 67 -11.16 -9.67 -9.90
C SER A 67 -11.11 -10.44 -11.23
N GLY A 68 -10.21 -10.05 -12.14
CA GLY A 68 -10.02 -10.68 -13.43
C GLY A 68 -9.65 -12.17 -13.30
N ALA A 69 -10.16 -12.99 -14.23
CA ALA A 69 -9.93 -14.43 -14.23
C ALA A 69 -8.44 -14.79 -14.32
N ASP A 70 -7.66 -14.00 -15.07
CA ASP A 70 -6.25 -14.28 -15.33
C ASP A 70 -5.30 -13.67 -14.31
N PHE A 71 -5.76 -12.77 -13.43
CA PHE A 71 -4.91 -12.06 -12.49
C PHE A 71 -4.12 -13.01 -11.57
N ALA A 72 -4.83 -13.99 -10.98
CA ALA A 72 -4.21 -14.97 -10.08
C ALA A 72 -3.15 -15.82 -10.80
N ALA A 73 -3.43 -16.23 -12.04
CA ALA A 73 -2.50 -17.03 -12.84
C ALA A 73 -1.27 -16.21 -13.27
N GLN A 74 -1.48 -14.98 -13.73
CA GLN A 74 -0.42 -14.10 -14.22
C GLN A 74 0.55 -13.68 -13.10
N PHE A 75 0.01 -13.31 -11.94
CA PHE A 75 0.81 -12.81 -10.81
C PHE A 75 1.07 -13.86 -9.73
N LYS A 76 0.74 -15.13 -10.01
CA LYS A 76 0.91 -16.29 -9.12
C LYS A 76 0.33 -16.03 -7.73
N VAL A 77 -0.86 -15.43 -7.66
CA VAL A 77 -1.55 -15.10 -6.41
C VAL A 77 -2.45 -16.26 -6.01
N GLU A 78 -2.43 -16.65 -4.74
CA GLU A 78 -3.37 -17.65 -4.27
C GLU A 78 -4.80 -17.11 -4.23
N GLU A 79 -5.78 -17.95 -4.53
CA GLU A 79 -7.18 -17.55 -4.56
C GLU A 79 -7.65 -17.01 -3.21
N LYS A 80 -7.13 -17.56 -2.10
CA LYS A 80 -7.44 -17.09 -0.74
C LYS A 80 -7.04 -15.62 -0.53
N ASP A 81 -5.87 -15.22 -1.04
CA ASP A 81 -5.34 -13.87 -0.88
C ASP A 81 -6.07 -12.89 -1.78
N ARG A 82 -6.42 -13.34 -2.99
CA ARG A 82 -7.26 -12.57 -3.92
C ARG A 82 -8.63 -12.30 -3.31
N GLN A 83 -9.27 -13.31 -2.72
CA GLN A 83 -10.59 -13.14 -2.09
C GLN A 83 -10.51 -12.22 -0.87
N ALA A 84 -9.49 -12.39 -0.02
CA ALA A 84 -9.26 -11.50 1.12
C ALA A 84 -9.05 -10.04 0.68
N ALA A 85 -8.32 -9.82 -0.42
CA ALA A 85 -8.10 -8.48 -0.97
C ALA A 85 -9.39 -7.80 -1.45
N LEU A 86 -10.40 -8.55 -1.87
CA LEU A 86 -11.63 -8.00 -2.45
C LEU A 86 -12.74 -7.71 -1.41
N VAL A 87 -12.49 -7.96 -0.12
CA VAL A 87 -13.47 -7.78 0.96
C VAL A 87 -13.87 -6.31 1.15
N ASP A 88 -12.89 -5.42 1.17
CA ASP A 88 -13.06 -3.99 1.42
C ASP A 88 -11.92 -3.17 0.79
N GLU A 89 -12.02 -1.85 0.80
CA GLU A 89 -11.01 -0.97 0.19
C GLU A 89 -9.67 -0.98 0.90
N GLU A 90 -9.65 -1.11 2.23
CA GLU A 90 -8.42 -1.14 3.01
C GLU A 90 -7.64 -2.43 2.71
N SER A 91 -8.34 -3.57 2.72
CA SER A 91 -7.80 -4.87 2.34
C SER A 91 -7.24 -4.86 0.91
N LEU A 92 -7.95 -4.21 -0.03
CA LEU A 92 -7.52 -4.09 -1.42
C LEU A 92 -6.25 -3.23 -1.56
N LEU A 93 -6.18 -2.10 -0.85
CA LEU A 93 -5.01 -1.22 -0.89
C LEU A 93 -3.79 -1.89 -0.25
N ARG A 94 -3.95 -2.56 0.90
CA ARG A 94 -2.88 -3.35 1.54
C ARG A 94 -2.38 -4.46 0.63
N PHE A 95 -3.30 -5.14 -0.06
CA PHE A 95 -2.94 -6.12 -1.08
C PHE A 95 -2.16 -5.46 -2.24
N GLY A 96 -2.64 -4.33 -2.76
CA GLY A 96 -1.98 -3.56 -3.82
C GLY A 96 -0.54 -3.19 -3.48
N ILE A 97 -0.27 -2.74 -2.26
CA ILE A 97 1.08 -2.42 -1.80
C ILE A 97 1.98 -3.67 -1.75
N ARG A 98 1.49 -4.79 -1.22
CA ARG A 98 2.25 -6.06 -1.21
C ARG A 98 2.52 -6.57 -2.63
N TRP A 99 1.53 -6.49 -3.50
CA TRP A 99 1.64 -6.86 -4.90
C TRP A 99 2.64 -5.97 -5.65
N LEU A 100 2.64 -4.65 -5.39
CA LEU A 100 3.62 -3.74 -5.96
C LEU A 100 5.05 -4.05 -5.53
N LYS A 101 5.29 -4.49 -4.29
CA LYS A 101 6.64 -4.93 -3.88
C LYS A 101 7.18 -6.06 -4.77
N LYS A 102 6.32 -7.03 -5.10
CA LYS A 102 6.67 -8.11 -6.04
C LYS A 102 6.91 -7.59 -7.45
N VAL A 103 6.00 -6.78 -7.97
CA VAL A 103 6.05 -6.32 -9.36
C VAL A 103 7.17 -5.31 -9.62
N LEU A 104 7.51 -4.48 -8.64
CA LEU A 104 8.53 -3.43 -8.78
C LEU A 104 9.93 -3.92 -8.42
N PHE A 105 10.05 -4.84 -7.45
CA PHE A 105 11.33 -5.18 -6.83
C PHE A 105 11.66 -6.68 -6.87
N ASP A 106 10.76 -7.53 -7.39
CA ASP A 106 10.87 -9.00 -7.36
C ASP A 106 10.96 -9.55 -5.92
N GLU A 107 10.34 -8.84 -4.96
CA GLU A 107 10.39 -9.17 -3.53
C GLU A 107 9.06 -9.62 -2.94
N GLY A 108 9.13 -10.66 -2.11
CA GLY A 108 8.03 -11.20 -1.31
C GLY A 108 7.54 -12.56 -1.82
N SER A 109 7.24 -13.49 -0.90
CA SER A 109 6.37 -14.65 -1.15
C SER A 109 4.93 -14.30 -0.78
N TRP A 110 3.93 -15.12 -1.12
CA TRP A 110 2.53 -14.91 -0.67
C TRP A 110 2.29 -15.52 0.73
N ASP A 111 3.36 -15.70 1.50
CA ASP A 111 3.35 -16.40 2.79
C ASP A 111 2.83 -15.51 3.94
#